data_AF-A0A9E6XU34-F1
#
_entry.id   AF-A0A9E6XU34-F1
#
_cell.length_a   1.000
_cell.length_b   1.000
_cell.length_c   1.000
_cell.angle_alpha   90.00
_cell.angle_beta   90.00
_cell.angle_gamma   90.00
#
_symmetry.space_group_name_H-M   'P 1'
#
loop_
_entity.id
_entity.type
_entity.pdbx_description
1 polymer ?
#
loop_
_entity_poly.entity_id
_entity_poly.type
_entity_poly.pdbx_seq_one_letter_code
_entity_poly.pdbx_strand_id
1 'polypeptide(L)'
;MDCGHHGPGYADDVAPGEFGFSNAICPRGWYVVGGGTQVIGPGIVLRSGSDGLKDSWTAEIYNATDALSDGTETARLAATAMCARGTGGLRIRSRGIG
;
A
#
# COMPACT_ATOMS: atom_id res chain seq x y z
N MET A 1 2.50 -13.45 17.38
CA MET A 1 2.38 -12.15 16.69
C MET A 1 0.93 -11.76 16.78
N ASP A 2 0.66 -10.56 17.26
CA ASP A 2 -0.70 -10.03 17.33
C ASP A 2 -0.91 -9.17 16.08
N CYS A 3 -1.75 -9.65 15.17
CA CYS A 3 -2.08 -8.99 13.90
C CYS A 3 -3.50 -8.46 14.05
N GLY A 4 -3.67 -7.18 14.36
CA GLY A 4 -4.99 -6.66 14.72
C GLY A 4 -5.23 -5.19 14.40
N HIS A 5 -4.29 -4.51 13.75
CA HIS A 5 -4.48 -3.11 13.38
C HIS A 5 -4.31 -2.93 11.86
N HIS A 6 -5.35 -2.36 11.24
CA HIS A 6 -5.32 -1.88 9.87
C HIS A 6 -5.08 -0.37 9.94
N GLY A 7 -3.98 0.11 9.36
CA GLY A 7 -3.80 1.55 9.14
C GLY A 7 -4.75 2.01 8.04
N PRO A 8 -5.52 3.11 8.21
CA PRO A 8 -6.36 3.62 7.13
C PRO A 8 -5.45 4.11 5.99
N GLY A 9 -5.67 3.62 4.77
CA GLY A 9 -5.22 4.35 3.60
C GLY A 9 -6.25 5.40 3.24
N TYR A 10 -5.78 6.59 2.94
CA TYR A 10 -6.64 7.66 2.42
C TYR A 10 -6.98 7.36 0.96
N ALA A 11 -8.24 7.60 0.61
CA ALA A 11 -8.68 7.51 -0.78
C ALA A 11 -8.30 8.81 -1.50
N ASP A 12 -7.42 8.72 -2.50
CA ASP A 12 -7.07 9.85 -3.35
C ASP A 12 -7.81 9.75 -4.69
N ASP A 13 -8.52 10.83 -5.06
CA ASP A 13 -9.08 11.00 -6.40
C ASP A 13 -7.94 11.44 -7.34
N VAL A 14 -7.73 10.68 -8.42
CA VAL A 14 -6.66 10.88 -9.38
C VAL A 14 -7.27 11.24 -10.73
N ALA A 15 -7.03 12.48 -11.16
CA ALA A 15 -7.51 12.98 -12.44
C ALA A 15 -6.84 12.26 -13.63
N PRO A 16 -7.47 12.24 -14.82
CA PRO A 16 -6.87 11.73 -16.04
C PRO A 16 -5.48 12.34 -16.30
N GLY A 17 -4.49 11.50 -16.62
CA GLY A 17 -3.10 11.91 -16.87
C GLY A 17 -2.27 12.21 -15.62
N GLU A 18 -2.82 12.06 -14.42
CA GLU A 18 -2.12 12.35 -13.16
C GLU A 18 -1.65 11.08 -12.44
N PHE A 19 -0.68 11.30 -11.55
CA PHE A 19 -0.20 10.30 -10.60
C PHE A 19 -0.86 10.50 -9.24
N GLY A 20 -1.22 9.40 -8.58
CA GLY A 20 -1.76 9.40 -7.23
C GLY A 20 -0.94 8.54 -6.28
N PHE A 21 -0.89 8.96 -5.01
CA PHE A 21 -0.11 8.30 -3.96
C PHE A 21 -0.95 8.17 -2.70
N SER A 22 -1.15 6.93 -2.24
CA SER A 22 -1.85 6.67 -0.97
C SER A 22 -0.92 5.95 -0.01
N ASN A 23 -0.99 6.33 1.26
CA ASN A 23 -0.16 5.79 2.32
C ASN A 23 -1.01 5.29 3.49
N ALA A 24 -0.64 4.13 4.02
CA ALA A 24 -1.23 3.55 5.23
C ALA A 24 -0.12 3.35 6.27
N ILE A 25 -0.26 4.03 7.41
CA ILE A 25 0.75 4.06 8.48
C ILE A 25 0.29 3.20 9.65
N CYS A 26 1.17 2.33 10.13
CA CYS A 26 0.99 1.58 11.36
C CYS A 26 1.20 2.47 12.59
N PRO A 27 0.46 2.25 13.69
CA PRO A 27 0.67 2.98 14.92
C PRO A 27 2.11 2.86 15.43
N ARG A 28 2.56 3.85 16.20
CA ARG A 28 3.91 3.87 16.75
C ARG A 28 4.21 2.57 17.53
N GLY A 29 5.35 1.94 17.21
CA GLY A 29 5.78 0.67 17.82
C GLY A 29 5.20 -0.59 17.15
N TRP A 30 4.46 -0.43 16.06
CA TRP A 30 4.02 -1.50 15.18
C TRP A 30 4.80 -1.45 13.86
N TYR A 31 4.81 -2.59 13.18
CA TYR A 31 5.52 -2.75 11.92
C TYR A 31 4.59 -3.33 10.87
N VAL A 32 4.77 -2.89 9.63
CA VAL A 32 4.09 -3.44 8.45
C VAL A 32 4.60 -4.85 8.21
N VAL A 33 3.68 -5.81 8.19
CA VAL A 33 3.95 -7.21 7.84
C VAL A 33 3.29 -7.64 6.54
N GLY A 34 2.49 -6.74 5.97
CA GLY A 34 1.76 -6.93 4.72
C GLY A 34 0.86 -5.74 4.48
N GLY A 35 0.14 -5.76 3.36
CA GLY A 35 -0.74 -4.67 2.98
C GLY A 35 -1.36 -4.94 1.62
N GLY A 36 -2.02 -3.92 1.09
CA GLY A 36 -2.69 -4.01 -0.19
C GLY A 36 -3.03 -2.65 -0.75
N THR A 37 -3.53 -2.69 -1.97
CA THR A 37 -3.96 -1.52 -2.72
C THR A 37 -5.33 -1.84 -3.32
N GLN A 38 -6.27 -0.91 -3.18
CA GLN A 38 -7.54 -0.93 -3.89
C GLN A 38 -7.56 0.22 -4.88
N VAL A 39 -7.94 -0.10 -6.12
CA VAL A 39 -8.19 0.90 -7.16
C VAL A 39 -9.63 0.77 -7.61
N ILE A 40 -10.31 1.92 -7.72
CA ILE A 40 -11.64 2.03 -8.31
C ILE A 40 -11.52 2.93 -9.53
N GLY A 41 -12.06 2.50 -10.66
CA GLY A 41 -11.92 3.23 -11.92
C GLY A 41 -10.61 2.89 -12.64
N PRO A 42 -10.19 3.74 -13.60
CA PRO A 42 -9.25 3.36 -14.66
C PRO A 42 -7.77 3.60 -14.29
N GLY A 43 -7.42 3.39 -13.02
CA GLY A 43 -6.05 3.54 -12.53
C GLY A 43 -5.18 2.30 -12.77
N ILE A 44 -3.94 2.51 -13.20
CA ILE A 44 -2.90 1.48 -13.29
C ILE A 44 -2.03 1.56 -12.05
N VAL A 45 -1.90 0.45 -11.31
CA VAL A 45 -0.99 0.38 -10.16
C VAL A 45 0.45 0.27 -10.64
N LEU A 46 1.28 1.25 -10.26
CA LEU A 46 2.71 1.30 -10.58
C LEU A 46 3.56 0.68 -9.47
N ARG A 47 3.16 0.92 -8.22
CA ARG A 47 3.85 0.42 -7.04
C ARG A 47 2.85 0.12 -5.93
N SER A 48 3.09 -0.97 -5.21
CA SER A 48 2.37 -1.29 -3.97
C SER A 48 3.29 -2.09 -3.06
N GLY A 49 3.61 -1.57 -1.89
CA GLY A 49 4.48 -2.27 -0.94
C GLY A 49 4.93 -1.39 0.22
N SER A 50 5.72 -1.97 1.11
CA SER A 50 6.42 -1.19 2.12
C SER A 50 7.44 -0.27 1.46
N ASP A 51 7.43 1.02 1.79
CA ASP A 51 8.33 2.04 1.21
C ASP A 51 9.75 2.05 1.83
N GLY A 52 10.08 1.01 2.61
CA GLY A 52 11.35 0.91 3.33
C GLY A 52 11.29 1.50 4.75
N LEU A 53 10.27 2.29 5.08
CA LEU A 53 9.92 2.55 6.47
C LEU A 53 9.22 1.31 7.02
N LYS A 54 9.61 0.91 8.24
CA LYS A 54 9.10 -0.35 8.81
C LYS A 54 7.63 -0.26 9.23
N ASP A 55 7.05 0.94 9.22
CA ASP A 55 5.70 1.28 9.69
C ASP A 55 4.79 1.83 8.58
N SER A 56 5.19 1.81 7.31
CA SER A 56 4.44 2.40 6.20
C SER A 56 4.23 1.43 5.03
N TRP A 57 3.02 1.44 4.48
CA TRP A 57 2.68 0.83 3.19
C TRP A 57 2.26 1.91 2.20
N THR A 58 2.89 1.92 1.03
CA THR A 58 2.65 2.92 -0.01
C THR A 58 2.10 2.27 -1.27
N ALA A 59 1.12 2.93 -1.87
CA ALA A 59 0.58 2.62 -3.17
C ALA A 59 0.74 3.82 -4.11
N GLU A 60 1.04 3.56 -5.37
CA GLU A 60 1.18 4.56 -6.43
C GLU A 60 0.38 4.09 -7.64
N ILE A 61 -0.43 5.00 -8.20
CA ILE A 61 -1.16 4.76 -9.44
C ILE A 61 -0.91 5.86 -10.46
N TYR A 62 -1.15 5.53 -11.72
CA TYR A 62 -1.31 6.49 -12.80
C TYR A 62 -2.68 6.29 -13.45
N ASN A 63 -3.42 7.39 -13.65
CA ASN A 63 -4.69 7.34 -14.36
C ASN A 63 -4.46 7.57 -15.86
N ALA A 64 -4.50 6.49 -16.65
CA ALA A 64 -4.17 6.52 -18.07
C ALA A 64 -5.37 6.83 -18.99
N THR A 65 -6.48 7.37 -18.46
CA THR A 65 -7.66 7.65 -19.30
C THR A 65 -7.51 8.81 -20.27
N ASP A 66 -6.58 9.71 -20.03
CA ASP A 66 -6.12 10.69 -21.03
C ASP A 66 -5.58 10.01 -22.31
N ALA A 67 -5.04 8.80 -22.18
CA ALA A 67 -4.52 8.00 -23.28
C ALA A 67 -5.52 6.94 -23.82
N LEU A 68 -6.58 6.60 -23.07
CA LEU A 68 -7.42 5.41 -23.33
C LEU A 68 -8.94 5.68 -23.41
N SER A 69 -9.44 6.87 -23.05
CA SER A 69 -10.88 7.19 -23.05
C SER A 69 -11.10 8.67 -23.37
N ASP A 70 -12.33 9.20 -23.22
CA ASP A 70 -12.65 10.62 -23.46
C ASP A 70 -11.93 11.62 -22.52
N GLY A 71 -11.02 11.12 -21.66
CA GLY A 71 -10.19 11.91 -20.78
C GLY A 71 -10.92 12.51 -19.60
N THR A 72 -12.04 11.93 -19.15
CA THR A 72 -12.85 12.53 -18.05
C THR A 72 -12.96 11.69 -16.77
N GLU A 73 -12.67 10.40 -16.81
CA GLU A 73 -12.89 9.51 -15.66
C GLU A 73 -11.78 9.62 -14.61
N THR A 74 -12.16 9.88 -13.35
CA THR A 74 -11.24 9.85 -12.21
C THR A 74 -11.03 8.42 -11.69
N ALA A 75 -9.81 8.11 -11.28
CA ALA A 75 -9.50 6.91 -10.52
C ALA A 75 -9.49 7.22 -9.02
N ARG A 76 -9.77 6.23 -8.18
CA ARG A 76 -9.58 6.31 -6.73
C ARG A 76 -8.58 5.28 -6.26
N LEU A 77 -7.64 5.73 -5.45
CA LEU A 77 -6.59 4.89 -4.86
C LEU A 77 -6.73 4.83 -3.35
N ALA A 78 -6.74 3.63 -2.76
CA ALA A 78 -6.59 3.45 -1.32
C ALA A 78 -5.53 2.40 -0.98
N ALA A 79 -4.64 2.72 -0.05
CA ALA A 79 -3.70 1.78 0.54
C ALA A 79 -4.28 1.07 1.78
N THR A 80 -3.68 -0.05 2.18
CA THR A 80 -3.94 -0.68 3.48
C THR A 80 -2.64 -1.27 4.01
N ALA A 81 -2.39 -1.08 5.30
CA ALA A 81 -1.29 -1.71 6.01
C ALA A 81 -1.82 -2.74 7.01
N MET A 82 -1.21 -3.92 7.03
CA MET A 82 -1.38 -4.92 8.09
C MET A 82 -0.25 -4.76 9.09
N CYS A 83 -0.59 -4.43 10.33
CA CYS A 83 0.37 -4.10 11.36
C CYS A 83 0.51 -5.25 12.38
N ALA A 84 1.76 -5.54 12.78
CA ALA A 84 2.05 -6.44 13.90
C ALA A 84 2.96 -5.78 14.96
N ARG A 85 2.71 -6.13 16.22
CA ARG A 85 3.62 -5.81 17.35
C ARG A 85 4.78 -6.82 17.37
N GLY A 86 6.03 -6.35 17.33
CA GLY A 86 7.19 -7.22 17.52
C GLY A 86 8.53 -6.55 17.20
N THR A 87 9.64 -7.03 17.75
CA THR A 87 10.98 -6.52 17.43
C THR A 87 11.32 -6.83 15.97
N GLY A 88 11.30 -5.81 15.09
CA GLY A 88 11.49 -5.97 13.65
C GLY A 88 12.67 -6.88 13.28
N GLY A 89 12.36 -8.08 12.79
CA GLY A 89 13.33 -9.07 12.33
C GLY A 89 12.66 -10.42 12.05
N LEU A 90 12.66 -10.84 10.79
CA LEU A 90 12.36 -12.21 10.41
C LEU A 90 13.41 -13.12 11.07
N ARG A 91 13.04 -13.90 12.09
CA ARG A 91 13.91 -14.94 12.66
C ARG A 91 13.76 -16.22 11.83
N ILE A 92 14.56 -16.36 10.78
CA ILE A 92 14.71 -17.64 10.10
C ILE A 92 15.48 -18.57 11.05
N ARG A 93 14.80 -19.58 11.59
CA ARG A 93 15.46 -20.71 12.27
C ARG A 93 15.68 -21.80 11.23
N SER A 94 16.86 -21.87 10.63
CA SER A 94 17.25 -23.05 9.87
C SER A 94 17.43 -24.20 10.86
N ARG A 95 16.63 -25.26 10.72
CA ARG A 95 16.88 -26.52 11.42
C ARG A 95 17.97 -27.22 10.61
N GLY A 96 19.21 -27.15 11.06
CA GLY A 96 20.30 -27.95 10.50
C GLY A 96 19.92 -29.42 10.63
N ILE A 97 19.80 -30.12 9.50
CA ILE A 97 19.74 -31.59 9.47
C ILE A 97 21.21 -32.02 9.51
N GLY A 98 21.65 -32.48 10.68
CA GLY A 98 22.92 -33.18 10.85
C GLY A 98 22.78 -34.66 10.52
#